data_AF-A0A316Q105-F1
#
_entry.id   AF-A0A316Q105-F1
#
_cell.length_a   1.000
_cell.length_b   1.000
_cell.length_c   1.000
_cell.angle_alpha   90.00
_cell.angle_beta   90.00
_cell.angle_gamma   90.00
#
_symmetry.space_group_name_H-M   'P 1'
#
loop_
_entity.id
_entity.type
_entity.pdbx_description
1 polymer ?
#
loop_
_entity_poly.entity_id
_entity_poly.type
_entity_poly.pdbx_seq_one_letter_code
_entity_poly.pdbx_strand_id
1 'polypeptide(L)'
;MRTAMFGGSFNPIHNGHMEIAVRVREKYGLDRVLFMVANDPPHKKIADGVKADVRYEMTRLALENHGDLEPCDLELKRQGKSYTVDTLEILHEMYPEDRIFCIVGADMLLSIDTWHNAPELLKRAEFIAVGRPDSGGEAAMNEKVKALEADYGAKVYVSGIVGPDISSTAIRERVEDWRPITDLVPLKVAEYIYQNGLYFPEDTEKIRQRLKADLKPTRYAHTMRVMMKSIELADKYDVDRKKAALAGLLHDCAKLPPEKQYELAKEYGLDVSNMAQPIIHGPLGAVRARRVFGITDNEVLSAISCHTTCKSRMTALDKIVYLADKIEQGRIY
;
A
#
# COMPACT_ATOMS: atom_id res chain seq x y z
N MET A 1 14.93 4.18 28.02
CA MET A 1 13.90 4.94 27.26
C MET A 1 12.55 4.24 27.41
N ARG A 2 11.45 4.81 26.90
CA ARG A 2 10.13 4.17 26.80
C ARG A 2 9.87 3.78 25.35
N THR A 3 10.06 2.51 25.05
CA THR A 3 9.99 1.97 23.70
C THR A 3 8.75 1.12 23.57
N ALA A 4 7.90 1.39 22.58
CA ALA A 4 6.78 0.49 22.27
C ALA A 4 7.06 -0.34 21.02
N MET A 5 6.71 -1.61 21.07
CA MET A 5 6.58 -2.46 19.91
C MET A 5 5.14 -2.42 19.41
N PHE A 6 4.96 -2.13 18.12
CA PHE A 6 3.67 -2.27 17.44
C PHE A 6 3.79 -3.40 16.40
N GLY A 7 3.34 -4.59 16.79
CA GLY A 7 3.41 -5.79 15.96
C GLY A 7 2.28 -5.87 14.94
N GLY A 8 2.60 -6.24 13.70
CA GLY A 8 1.60 -6.40 12.65
C GLY A 8 2.12 -7.10 11.41
N SER A 9 1.20 -7.65 10.61
CA SER A 9 1.55 -8.14 9.27
C SER A 9 1.79 -6.99 8.30
N PHE A 10 1.14 -5.84 8.49
CA PHE A 10 1.29 -4.64 7.65
C PHE A 10 1.20 -4.97 6.14
N ASN A 11 0.11 -5.63 5.73
CA ASN A 11 -0.08 -6.12 4.35
C ASN A 11 -1.30 -5.46 3.65
N PRO A 12 -1.27 -4.16 3.35
CA PRO A 12 -0.18 -3.19 3.59
C PRO A 12 -0.33 -2.44 4.93
N ILE A 13 0.72 -1.70 5.33
CA ILE A 13 0.60 -0.62 6.33
C ILE A 13 -0.36 0.46 5.79
N HIS A 14 -1.06 1.16 6.68
CA HIS A 14 -2.11 2.11 6.30
C HIS A 14 -2.28 3.23 7.34
N ASN A 15 -3.05 4.26 7.00
CA ASN A 15 -3.22 5.46 7.82
C ASN A 15 -3.77 5.15 9.21
N GLY A 16 -4.61 4.11 9.36
CA GLY A 16 -5.06 3.67 10.68
C GLY A 16 -3.94 3.17 11.61
N HIS A 17 -2.92 2.48 11.08
CA HIS A 17 -1.76 2.08 11.87
C HIS A 17 -0.95 3.31 12.30
N MET A 18 -0.76 4.25 11.37
CA MET A 18 -0.03 5.50 11.62
C MET A 18 -0.69 6.32 12.72
N GLU A 19 -2.01 6.53 12.64
CA GLU A 19 -2.76 7.30 13.62
C GLU A 19 -2.70 6.67 15.02
N ILE A 20 -2.87 5.35 15.11
CA ILE A 20 -2.75 4.63 16.38
C ILE A 20 -1.37 4.84 17.01
N ALA A 21 -0.30 4.63 16.24
CA ALA A 21 1.06 4.73 16.75
C ALA A 21 1.38 6.15 17.25
N VAL A 22 1.01 7.18 16.47
CA VAL A 22 1.18 8.59 16.83
C VAL A 22 0.44 8.92 18.13
N ARG A 23 -0.85 8.56 18.22
CA ARG A 23 -1.69 8.88 19.39
C ARG A 23 -1.26 8.13 20.65
N VAL A 24 -0.87 6.86 20.52
CA VAL A 24 -0.35 6.08 21.65
C VAL A 24 0.98 6.64 22.13
N ARG A 25 1.90 6.96 21.23
CA ARG A 25 3.19 7.56 21.61
C ARG A 25 3.02 8.90 22.32
N GLU A 26 2.16 9.78 21.82
CA GLU A 26 1.83 11.04 22.50
C GLU A 26 1.21 10.81 23.88
N LYS A 27 0.15 10.00 23.95
CA LYS A 27 -0.61 9.78 25.19
C LYS A 27 0.23 9.15 26.30
N TYR A 28 1.12 8.23 25.95
CA TYR A 28 1.92 7.49 26.92
C TYR A 28 3.32 8.05 27.08
N GLY A 29 3.70 9.12 26.36
CA GLY A 29 5.04 9.70 26.41
C GLY A 29 6.10 8.67 26.05
N LEU A 30 5.90 7.96 24.93
CA LEU A 30 6.86 7.01 24.40
C LEU A 30 7.96 7.76 23.64
N ASP A 31 9.22 7.36 23.83
CA ASP A 31 10.34 7.96 23.12
C ASP A 31 10.39 7.48 21.66
N ARG A 32 9.94 6.25 21.40
CA ARG A 32 9.82 5.67 20.05
C ARG A 32 8.80 4.54 19.95
N VAL A 33 8.35 4.25 18.73
CA VAL A 33 7.52 3.09 18.39
C VAL A 33 8.19 2.26 17.30
N LEU A 34 8.54 1.02 17.61
CA LEU A 34 9.06 0.03 16.68
C LEU A 34 7.92 -0.69 15.97
N PHE A 35 7.74 -0.46 14.67
CA PHE A 35 6.81 -1.21 13.83
C PHE A 35 7.41 -2.57 13.49
N MET A 36 7.04 -3.58 14.29
CA MET A 36 7.56 -4.95 14.17
C MET A 36 6.81 -5.71 13.08
N VAL A 37 7.46 -5.86 11.93
CA VAL A 37 6.87 -6.53 10.76
C VAL A 37 6.96 -8.04 10.95
N ALA A 38 5.82 -8.72 11.03
CA ALA A 38 5.80 -10.16 11.19
C ALA A 38 6.41 -10.89 9.99
N ASN A 39 7.26 -11.90 10.19
CA ASN A 39 7.79 -12.73 9.10
C ASN A 39 6.74 -13.74 8.63
N ASP A 40 6.34 -14.64 9.53
CA ASP A 40 5.25 -15.60 9.37
C ASP A 40 4.35 -15.53 10.61
N PRO A 41 3.23 -14.77 10.57
CA PRO A 41 2.39 -14.57 11.74
C PRO A 41 1.66 -15.87 12.12
N PRO A 42 1.84 -16.40 13.34
CA PRO A 42 1.36 -17.74 13.72
C PRO A 42 -0.16 -17.90 13.68
N HIS A 43 -0.91 -16.79 13.69
CA HIS A 43 -2.37 -16.75 13.73
C HIS A 43 -3.01 -16.26 12.42
N LYS A 44 -2.23 -15.99 11.35
CA LYS A 44 -2.74 -15.50 10.06
C LYS A 44 -1.94 -16.05 8.89
N LYS A 45 -2.60 -16.61 7.87
CA LYS A 45 -1.95 -16.80 6.57
C LYS A 45 -1.77 -15.43 5.90
N ILE A 46 -0.58 -15.13 5.39
CA ILE A 46 -0.35 -13.90 4.64
C ILE A 46 -1.12 -14.01 3.32
N ALA A 47 -2.15 -13.18 3.17
CA ALA A 47 -2.90 -13.06 1.92
C ALA A 47 -2.00 -12.60 0.77
N ASP A 48 -2.30 -13.09 -0.43
CA ASP A 48 -1.69 -12.67 -1.70
C ASP A 48 -0.20 -12.99 -1.85
N GLY A 49 0.37 -13.80 -0.93
CA GLY A 49 1.76 -14.27 -1.03
C GLY A 49 2.82 -13.18 -0.90
N VAL A 50 2.45 -11.98 -0.42
CA VAL A 50 3.38 -10.84 -0.31
C VAL A 50 4.44 -11.14 0.75
N LYS A 51 5.69 -11.20 0.29
CA LYS A 51 6.86 -11.52 1.12
C LYS A 51 7.10 -10.46 2.21
N ALA A 52 7.76 -10.87 3.29
CA ALA A 52 8.00 -10.02 4.45
C ALA A 52 8.86 -8.79 4.16
N ASP A 53 9.87 -8.93 3.30
CA ASP A 53 10.73 -7.84 2.82
C ASP A 53 9.93 -6.75 2.08
N VAL A 54 8.94 -7.15 1.27
CA VAL A 54 8.03 -6.21 0.57
C VAL A 54 7.15 -5.45 1.57
N ARG A 55 6.62 -6.14 2.60
CA ARG A 55 5.82 -5.52 3.67
C ARG A 55 6.66 -4.60 4.54
N TYR A 56 7.90 -4.98 4.82
CA TYR A 56 8.87 -4.14 5.50
C TYR A 56 9.19 -2.87 4.71
N GLU A 57 9.40 -2.98 3.40
CA GLU A 57 9.66 -1.80 2.56
C GLU A 57 8.46 -0.84 2.53
N MET A 58 7.23 -1.34 2.44
CA MET A 58 6.04 -0.49 2.60
C MET A 58 5.99 0.20 3.96
N THR A 59 6.37 -0.52 5.03
CA THR A 59 6.45 0.04 6.39
C THR A 59 7.52 1.13 6.45
N ARG A 60 8.72 0.89 5.92
CA ARG A 60 9.81 1.88 5.85
C ARG A 60 9.39 3.16 5.11
N LEU A 61 8.70 3.01 3.98
CA LEU A 61 8.19 4.14 3.18
C LEU A 61 7.11 4.95 3.91
N ALA A 62 6.26 4.29 4.71
CA ALA A 62 5.26 4.96 5.53
C ALA A 62 5.88 5.82 6.64
N LEU A 63 7.03 5.38 7.18
CA LEU A 63 7.68 5.97 8.35
C LEU A 63 8.78 6.97 8.03
N GLU A 64 9.15 7.17 6.76
CA GLU A 64 10.34 7.94 6.35
C GLU A 64 10.41 9.38 6.90
N ASN A 65 9.26 10.01 7.18
CA ASN A 65 9.17 11.36 7.74
C ASN A 65 8.80 11.40 9.25
N HIS A 66 8.89 10.26 9.94
CA HIS A 66 8.54 10.10 11.35
C HIS A 66 9.77 9.64 12.15
N GLY A 67 10.53 10.59 12.70
CA GLY A 67 11.80 10.29 13.40
C GLY A 67 11.66 9.46 14.68
N ASP A 68 10.44 9.30 15.18
CA ASP A 68 10.05 8.60 16.41
C ASP A 68 9.25 7.31 16.14
N LEU A 69 9.00 6.99 14.86
CA LEU A 69 8.37 5.75 14.43
C LEU A 69 9.36 4.99 13.54
N GLU A 70 9.80 3.83 13.97
CA GLU A 70 10.90 3.10 13.33
C GLU A 70 10.42 1.76 12.76
N PRO A 71 10.72 1.43 11.49
CA PRO A 71 10.47 0.09 10.96
C PRO A 71 11.44 -0.91 11.61
N CYS A 72 10.95 -2.10 11.99
CA CYS A 72 11.76 -3.14 12.62
C CYS A 72 11.68 -4.48 11.87
N ASP A 73 12.83 -4.99 11.45
CA ASP A 73 13.01 -6.24 10.68
C ASP A 73 13.49 -7.42 11.55
N LEU A 74 13.40 -7.30 12.87
CA LEU A 74 13.94 -8.27 13.82
C LEU A 74 13.38 -9.69 13.57
N GLU A 75 12.07 -9.79 13.38
CA GLU A 75 11.41 -11.07 13.10
C GLU A 75 11.75 -11.64 11.72
N LEU A 76 12.07 -10.78 10.73
CA LEU A 76 12.55 -11.21 9.41
C LEU A 76 13.95 -11.83 9.52
N LYS A 77 14.83 -11.21 10.32
CA LYS A 77 16.20 -11.68 10.55
C LYS A 77 16.26 -13.00 11.32
N ARG A 78 15.40 -13.17 12.34
CA ARG A 78 15.35 -14.40 13.15
C ARG A 78 14.92 -15.63 12.35
N GLN A 79 14.11 -15.44 11.31
CA GLN A 79 13.43 -16.50 10.55
C GLN A 79 12.50 -17.36 11.44
N GLY A 80 11.65 -18.18 10.81
CA GLY A 80 10.65 -18.98 11.54
C GLY A 80 9.40 -18.19 11.95
N LYS A 81 8.61 -18.78 12.87
CA LYS A 81 7.33 -18.23 13.34
C LYS A 81 7.53 -17.02 14.23
N SER A 82 6.76 -15.97 14.00
CA SER A 82 6.76 -14.72 14.76
C SER A 82 6.03 -14.85 16.12
N TYR A 83 6.67 -15.46 17.12
CA TYR A 83 6.15 -15.44 18.49
C TYR A 83 6.62 -14.19 19.24
N THR A 84 5.66 -13.44 19.79
CA THR A 84 5.92 -12.16 20.46
C THR A 84 6.82 -12.29 21.70
N VAL A 85 6.73 -13.41 22.43
CA VAL A 85 7.59 -13.67 23.60
C VAL A 85 9.07 -13.73 23.23
N ASP A 86 9.41 -14.41 22.12
CA ASP A 86 10.78 -14.50 21.59
C ASP A 86 11.26 -13.12 21.11
N THR A 87 10.37 -12.36 20.47
CA THR A 87 10.68 -11.00 20.00
C THR A 87 10.99 -10.08 21.19
N LEU A 88 10.22 -10.17 22.28
CA LEU A 88 10.45 -9.39 23.49
C LEU A 88 11.75 -9.76 24.20
N GLU A 89 12.11 -11.05 24.21
CA GLU A 89 13.40 -11.50 24.74
C GLU A 89 14.57 -10.78 24.07
N ILE A 90 14.57 -10.77 22.73
CA ILE A 90 15.63 -10.11 21.97
C ILE A 90 15.59 -8.59 22.15
N LEU A 91 14.40 -7.98 22.25
CA LEU A 91 14.28 -6.54 22.52
C LEU A 91 14.87 -6.15 23.88
N HIS A 92 14.71 -6.99 24.92
CA HIS A 92 15.34 -6.76 26.22
C HIS A 92 16.86 -6.93 26.18
N GLU A 93 17.38 -7.85 25.37
CA GLU A 93 18.82 -7.98 25.15
C GLU A 93 19.40 -6.76 24.40
N MET A 94 18.68 -6.26 23.39
CA MET A 94 19.10 -5.10 22.59
C MET A 94 18.98 -3.78 23.37
N TYR A 95 17.99 -3.68 24.26
CA TYR A 95 17.66 -2.45 24.98
C TYR A 95 17.42 -2.74 26.49
N PRO A 96 18.47 -3.16 27.24
CA PRO A 96 18.32 -3.64 28.62
C PRO A 96 17.80 -2.60 29.61
N GLU A 97 17.98 -1.31 29.30
CA GLU A 97 17.53 -0.18 30.14
C GLU A 97 16.18 0.41 29.67
N ASP A 98 15.59 -0.13 28.60
CA ASP A 98 14.31 0.36 28.09
C ASP A 98 13.13 -0.27 28.83
N ARG A 99 12.14 0.56 29.15
CA ARG A 99 10.81 0.07 29.53
C ARG A 99 10.04 -0.24 28.26
N ILE A 100 9.79 -1.52 28.04
CA ILE A 100 9.15 -2.04 26.81
C ILE A 100 7.63 -2.10 26.96
N PHE A 101 6.95 -1.52 25.97
CA PHE A 101 5.50 -1.57 25.82
C PHE A 101 5.11 -2.37 24.56
N CYS A 102 3.92 -2.97 24.54
CA CYS A 102 3.34 -3.65 23.39
C CYS A 102 2.00 -3.00 23.03
N ILE A 103 1.89 -2.42 21.83
CA ILE A 103 0.62 -1.90 21.32
C ILE A 103 -0.17 -3.06 20.71
N VAL A 104 -1.36 -3.31 21.21
CA VAL A 104 -2.24 -4.40 20.74
C VAL A 104 -3.66 -3.90 20.48
N GLY A 105 -4.28 -4.40 19.41
CA GLY A 105 -5.70 -4.17 19.17
C GLY A 105 -6.57 -4.91 20.19
N ALA A 106 -7.80 -4.43 20.38
CA ALA A 106 -8.79 -5.07 21.24
C ALA A 106 -9.02 -6.55 20.90
N ASP A 107 -9.09 -6.90 19.61
CA ASP A 107 -9.22 -8.30 19.15
C ASP A 107 -8.05 -9.18 19.61
N MET A 108 -6.82 -8.65 19.54
CA MET A 108 -5.63 -9.34 20.02
C MET A 108 -5.58 -9.47 21.53
N LEU A 109 -6.00 -8.43 22.27
CA LEU A 109 -6.05 -8.46 23.73
C LEU A 109 -7.00 -9.55 24.24
N LEU A 110 -8.20 -9.65 23.65
CA LEU A 110 -9.22 -10.59 24.08
C LEU A 110 -8.78 -12.06 23.97
N SER A 111 -7.85 -12.37 23.07
CA SER A 111 -7.28 -13.70 22.88
C SER A 111 -5.80 -13.82 23.28
N ILE A 112 -5.24 -12.87 24.04
CA ILE A 112 -3.79 -12.84 24.32
C ILE A 112 -3.31 -14.03 25.17
N ASP A 113 -4.19 -14.62 25.96
CA ASP A 113 -3.99 -15.85 26.74
C ASP A 113 -3.78 -17.09 25.87
N THR A 114 -4.19 -17.06 24.60
CA THR A 114 -3.95 -18.16 23.65
C THR A 114 -2.61 -18.03 22.93
N TRP A 115 -1.83 -16.99 23.19
CA TRP A 115 -0.55 -16.76 22.52
C TRP A 115 0.53 -17.69 23.06
N HIS A 116 1.56 -17.92 22.25
CA HIS A 116 2.66 -18.80 22.63
C HIS A 116 3.36 -18.29 23.89
N ASN A 117 3.39 -19.15 24.92
CA ASN A 117 3.93 -18.85 26.25
C ASN A 117 3.36 -17.55 26.87
N ALA A 118 2.04 -17.39 26.83
CA ALA A 118 1.32 -16.24 27.40
C ALA A 118 1.75 -15.85 28.84
N PRO A 119 1.98 -16.78 29.79
CA PRO A 119 2.41 -16.42 31.14
C PRO A 119 3.74 -15.67 31.18
N GLU A 120 4.66 -16.00 30.28
CA GLU A 120 5.97 -15.35 30.17
C GLU A 120 5.88 -14.05 29.37
N LEU A 121 5.14 -14.08 28.25
CA LEU A 121 4.83 -12.89 27.43
C LEU A 121 4.29 -11.73 28.28
N LEU A 122 3.31 -12.01 29.13
CA LEU A 122 2.61 -11.02 29.94
C LEU A 122 3.49 -10.41 31.05
N LYS A 123 4.60 -11.06 31.41
CA LYS A 123 5.60 -10.55 32.37
C LYS A 123 6.69 -9.73 31.70
N ARG A 124 6.94 -9.96 30.41
CA ARG A 124 8.04 -9.32 29.67
C ARG A 124 7.72 -7.93 29.14
N ALA A 125 6.46 -7.52 29.07
CA ALA A 125 6.12 -6.18 28.59
C ALA A 125 4.86 -5.65 29.25
N GLU A 126 4.70 -4.32 29.16
CA GLU A 126 3.44 -3.67 29.47
C GLU A 126 2.60 -3.53 28.20
N PHE A 127 1.31 -3.81 28.25
CA PHE A 127 0.46 -3.79 27.06
C PHE A 127 -0.38 -2.51 27.01
N ILE A 128 -0.49 -1.92 25.83
CA ILE A 128 -1.36 -0.77 25.56
C ILE A 128 -2.43 -1.26 24.58
N ALA A 129 -3.64 -1.43 25.07
CA ALA A 129 -4.78 -1.86 24.29
C ALA A 129 -5.46 -0.68 23.61
N VAL A 130 -5.67 -0.80 22.31
CA VAL A 130 -6.38 0.19 21.49
C VAL A 130 -7.70 -0.39 20.98
N GLY A 131 -8.74 0.43 21.01
CA GLY A 131 -10.07 0.04 20.56
C GLY A 131 -10.19 -0.01 19.05
N ARG A 132 -11.14 -0.82 18.57
CA ARG A 132 -11.68 -0.77 17.22
C ARG A 132 -13.19 -0.51 17.28
N PRO A 133 -13.78 0.11 16.25
CA PRO A 133 -15.23 0.35 16.20
C PRO A 133 -16.08 -0.88 16.51
N ASP A 134 -15.63 -2.08 16.13
CA ASP A 134 -16.43 -3.33 16.19
C ASP A 134 -16.03 -4.33 17.29
N SER A 135 -15.04 -4.02 18.14
CA SER A 135 -14.34 -5.04 18.95
C SER A 135 -14.89 -5.26 20.37
N GLY A 136 -16.22 -5.29 20.56
CA GLY A 136 -16.84 -5.58 21.86
C GLY A 136 -16.77 -4.46 22.91
N GLY A 137 -16.18 -3.32 22.54
CA GLY A 137 -16.13 -2.11 23.37
C GLY A 137 -15.15 -2.17 24.54
N GLU A 138 -15.03 -1.03 25.23
CA GLU A 138 -14.09 -0.83 26.35
C GLU A 138 -14.37 -1.75 27.54
N ALA A 139 -15.64 -2.12 27.77
CA ALA A 139 -16.05 -2.97 28.88
C ALA A 139 -15.42 -4.37 28.81
N ALA A 140 -15.46 -5.01 27.63
CA ALA A 140 -14.88 -6.35 27.45
C ALA A 140 -13.35 -6.33 27.63
N MET A 141 -12.68 -5.28 27.16
CA MET A 141 -11.24 -5.11 27.39
C MET A 141 -10.93 -4.96 28.89
N ASN A 142 -11.70 -4.13 29.60
CA ASN A 142 -11.52 -3.93 31.04
C ASN A 142 -11.72 -5.22 31.86
N GLU A 143 -12.69 -6.05 31.47
CA GLU A 143 -12.89 -7.36 32.09
C GLU A 143 -11.70 -8.29 31.83
N LYS A 144 -11.24 -8.36 30.58
CA LYS A 144 -10.05 -9.16 30.22
C LYS A 144 -8.80 -8.69 30.96
N VAL A 145 -8.60 -7.38 31.11
CA VAL A 145 -7.46 -6.79 31.84
C VAL A 145 -7.45 -7.27 33.29
N LYS A 146 -8.61 -7.22 33.98
CA LYS A 146 -8.71 -7.71 35.37
C LYS A 146 -8.34 -9.18 35.50
N ALA A 147 -8.76 -10.02 34.55
CA ALA A 147 -8.39 -11.43 34.53
C ALA A 147 -6.88 -11.60 34.31
N LEU A 148 -6.28 -10.89 33.34
CA LEU A 148 -4.84 -10.97 33.07
C LEU A 148 -3.98 -10.46 34.23
N GLU A 149 -4.43 -9.42 34.94
CA GLU A 149 -3.80 -8.91 36.16
C GLU A 149 -3.85 -9.96 37.29
N ALA A 150 -5.00 -10.58 37.52
CA ALA A 150 -5.19 -11.57 38.55
C ALA A 150 -4.40 -12.87 38.29
N ASP A 151 -4.43 -13.35 37.04
CA ASP A 151 -3.87 -14.66 36.69
C ASP A 151 -2.36 -14.61 36.41
N TYR A 152 -1.87 -13.47 35.88
CA TYR A 152 -0.48 -13.36 35.40
C TYR A 152 0.30 -12.18 35.99
N GLY A 153 -0.34 -11.28 36.73
CA GLY A 153 0.29 -10.02 37.17
C GLY A 153 0.61 -9.08 36.00
N ALA A 154 -0.10 -9.23 34.88
CA ALA A 154 0.13 -8.46 33.67
C ALA A 154 -0.15 -6.96 33.87
N LYS A 155 0.63 -6.08 33.26
CA LYS A 155 0.34 -4.64 33.24
C LYS A 155 -0.29 -4.27 31.90
N VAL A 156 -1.59 -4.00 31.89
CA VAL A 156 -2.32 -3.68 30.66
C VAL A 156 -3.07 -2.36 30.82
N TYR A 157 -2.89 -1.46 29.86
CA TYR A 157 -3.53 -0.15 29.81
C TYR A 157 -4.58 -0.10 28.71
N VAL A 158 -5.84 0.12 29.05
CA VAL A 158 -6.88 0.43 28.06
C VAL A 158 -6.76 1.91 27.70
N SER A 159 -6.37 2.19 26.46
CA SER A 159 -6.00 3.55 26.06
C SER A 159 -7.17 4.48 25.78
N GLY A 160 -8.38 3.97 25.56
CA GLY A 160 -9.51 4.78 25.05
C GLY A 160 -9.26 5.39 23.66
N ILE A 161 -8.14 5.06 23.01
CA ILE A 161 -7.86 5.43 21.62
C ILE A 161 -8.61 4.44 20.75
N VAL A 162 -9.46 4.96 19.87
CA VAL A 162 -10.12 4.19 18.80
C VAL A 162 -9.49 4.62 17.48
N GLY A 163 -8.93 3.66 16.76
CA GLY A 163 -8.39 3.89 15.42
C GLY A 163 -9.49 4.05 14.37
N PRO A 164 -9.18 4.63 13.20
CA PRO A 164 -10.15 4.77 12.13
C PRO A 164 -10.52 3.39 11.56
N ASP A 165 -11.71 3.30 10.95
CA ASP A 165 -12.19 2.09 10.30
C ASP A 165 -11.49 1.86 8.95
N ILE A 166 -10.22 1.46 9.04
CA ILE A 166 -9.36 1.12 7.91
C ILE A 166 -8.76 -0.25 8.18
N SER A 167 -8.90 -1.15 7.20
CA SER A 167 -8.28 -2.48 7.25
C SER A 167 -7.44 -2.74 6.02
N SER A 168 -6.31 -3.44 6.21
CA SER A 168 -5.48 -3.89 5.10
C SER A 168 -6.27 -4.76 4.11
N THR A 169 -7.22 -5.57 4.57
CA THR A 169 -8.07 -6.39 3.67
C THR A 169 -8.92 -5.53 2.75
N ALA A 170 -9.62 -4.52 3.27
CA ALA A 170 -10.41 -3.62 2.44
C ALA A 170 -9.53 -2.84 1.45
N ILE A 171 -8.29 -2.51 1.81
CA ILE A 171 -7.34 -1.87 0.89
C ILE A 171 -6.97 -2.80 -0.27
N ARG A 172 -6.69 -4.08 0.00
CA ARG A 172 -6.37 -5.07 -1.05
C ARG A 172 -7.55 -5.27 -2.01
N GLU A 173 -8.75 -5.46 -1.46
CA GLU A 173 -9.99 -5.55 -2.25
C GLU A 173 -10.24 -4.28 -3.09
N ARG A 174 -9.95 -3.10 -2.53
CA ARG A 174 -10.04 -1.85 -3.29
C ARG A 174 -9.07 -1.81 -4.47
N VAL A 175 -7.83 -2.25 -4.30
CA VAL A 175 -6.87 -2.30 -5.42
C VAL A 175 -7.34 -3.28 -6.49
N GLU A 176 -7.81 -4.46 -6.08
CA GLU A 176 -8.36 -5.47 -6.99
C GLU A 176 -9.56 -4.93 -7.81
N ASP A 177 -10.42 -4.14 -7.16
CA ASP A 177 -11.62 -3.53 -7.77
C ASP A 177 -11.37 -2.19 -8.48
N TRP A 178 -10.10 -1.80 -8.70
CA TRP A 178 -9.72 -0.50 -9.28
C TRP A 178 -10.31 0.69 -8.52
N ARG A 179 -10.37 0.63 -7.19
CA ARG A 179 -10.81 1.73 -6.33
C ARG A 179 -9.61 2.53 -5.82
N PRO A 180 -9.75 3.86 -5.64
CA PRO A 180 -8.66 4.67 -5.13
C PRO A 180 -8.32 4.29 -3.67
N ILE A 181 -7.03 4.34 -3.33
CA ILE A 181 -6.51 4.02 -1.99
C ILE A 181 -5.65 5.13 -1.38
N THR A 182 -5.46 6.24 -2.10
CA THR A 182 -4.54 7.33 -1.71
C THR A 182 -4.94 8.06 -0.43
N ASP A 183 -6.20 8.00 -0.04
CA ASP A 183 -6.68 8.50 1.25
C ASP A 183 -6.55 7.47 2.40
N LEU A 184 -6.24 6.21 2.09
CA LEU A 184 -6.22 5.10 3.05
C LEU A 184 -4.81 4.71 3.50
N VAL A 185 -3.81 5.01 2.67
CA VAL A 185 -2.39 4.71 2.94
C VAL A 185 -1.52 5.94 2.70
N PRO A 186 -0.32 6.04 3.29
CA PRO A 186 0.63 7.10 2.94
C PRO A 186 0.94 7.08 1.44
N LEU A 187 1.13 8.25 0.83
CA LEU A 187 1.28 8.38 -0.63
C LEU A 187 2.41 7.48 -1.20
N LYS A 188 3.56 7.44 -0.52
CA LYS A 188 4.70 6.59 -0.92
C LYS A 188 4.36 5.10 -0.90
N VAL A 189 3.47 4.67 0.00
CA VAL A 189 2.96 3.29 0.06
C VAL A 189 2.03 3.01 -1.12
N ALA A 190 1.10 3.94 -1.44
CA ALA A 190 0.25 3.81 -2.62
C ALA A 190 1.09 3.72 -3.91
N GLU A 191 2.08 4.60 -4.08
CA GLU A 191 3.00 4.54 -5.22
C GLU A 191 3.75 3.22 -5.29
N TYR A 192 4.24 2.71 -4.17
CA TYR A 192 4.94 1.44 -4.11
C TYR A 192 4.04 0.25 -4.47
N ILE A 193 2.79 0.22 -3.97
CA ILE A 193 1.78 -0.77 -4.32
C ILE A 193 1.56 -0.78 -5.82
N TYR A 194 1.34 0.38 -6.44
CA TYR A 194 1.09 0.49 -7.86
C TYR A 194 2.33 0.10 -8.69
N GLN A 195 3.50 0.64 -8.36
CA GLN A 195 4.75 0.33 -9.07
C GLN A 195 5.10 -1.16 -9.05
N ASN A 196 4.82 -1.85 -7.94
CA ASN A 196 5.07 -3.28 -7.80
C ASN A 196 3.86 -4.15 -8.18
N GLY A 197 2.66 -3.57 -8.34
CA GLY A 197 1.44 -4.27 -8.72
C GLY A 197 0.91 -5.17 -7.65
N LEU A 198 1.14 -4.78 -6.40
CA LEU A 198 0.69 -5.54 -5.27
C LEU A 198 -0.83 -5.49 -5.26
N TYR A 199 -1.48 -6.64 -5.10
CA TYR A 199 -2.94 -6.77 -5.02
C TYR A 199 -3.69 -6.43 -6.32
N PHE A 200 -2.98 -6.36 -7.45
CA PHE A 200 -3.61 -6.12 -8.74
C PHE A 200 -4.31 -7.39 -9.24
N PRO A 201 -5.38 -7.26 -10.03
CA PRO A 201 -5.98 -8.39 -10.73
C PRO A 201 -4.95 -9.11 -11.63
N GLU A 202 -5.02 -10.44 -11.66
CA GLU A 202 -4.06 -11.32 -12.36
C GLU A 202 -3.93 -10.99 -13.86
N ASP A 203 -5.02 -10.53 -14.49
CA ASP A 203 -5.08 -10.19 -15.92
C ASP A 203 -4.18 -9.00 -16.30
N THR A 204 -3.77 -8.17 -15.34
CA THR A 204 -2.93 -6.99 -15.59
C THR A 204 -1.43 -7.23 -15.46
N GLU A 205 -1.01 -8.35 -14.88
CA GLU A 205 0.40 -8.61 -14.57
C GLU A 205 1.25 -8.71 -15.84
N LYS A 206 0.76 -9.41 -16.87
CA LYS A 206 1.45 -9.54 -18.17
C LYS A 206 1.65 -8.18 -18.85
N ILE A 207 0.65 -7.30 -18.77
CA ILE A 207 0.73 -5.94 -19.32
C ILE A 207 1.83 -5.16 -18.60
N ARG A 208 1.83 -5.20 -17.25
CA ARG A 208 2.80 -4.48 -16.42
C ARG A 208 4.23 -4.96 -16.61
N GLN A 209 4.46 -6.27 -16.64
CA GLN A 209 5.79 -6.83 -16.89
C GLN A 209 6.34 -6.38 -18.25
N ARG A 210 5.48 -6.38 -19.28
CA ARG A 210 5.90 -5.94 -20.61
C ARG A 210 6.21 -4.45 -20.65
N LEU A 211 5.37 -3.61 -20.05
CA LEU A 211 5.62 -2.17 -19.94
C LEU A 211 6.92 -1.87 -19.17
N LYS A 212 7.16 -2.59 -18.07
CA LYS A 212 8.39 -2.44 -17.27
C LYS A 212 9.65 -2.79 -18.06
N ALA A 213 9.56 -3.75 -19.00
CA ALA A 213 10.66 -4.09 -19.90
C ALA A 213 10.84 -3.10 -21.05
N ASP A 214 9.75 -2.53 -21.57
CA ASP A 214 9.78 -1.64 -22.73
C ASP A 214 10.11 -0.18 -22.36
N LEU A 215 9.73 0.28 -21.17
CA LEU A 215 9.84 1.67 -20.73
C LEU A 215 11.05 1.90 -19.82
N LYS A 216 11.60 3.12 -19.86
CA LYS A 216 12.59 3.56 -18.87
C LYS A 216 11.97 3.52 -17.46
N PRO A 217 12.75 3.25 -16.39
CA PRO A 217 12.21 3.17 -15.02
C PRO A 217 11.41 4.42 -14.58
N THR A 218 11.90 5.61 -14.91
CA THR A 218 11.21 6.89 -14.62
C THR A 218 9.88 7.02 -15.35
N ARG A 219 9.81 6.52 -16.60
CA ARG A 219 8.61 6.53 -17.42
C ARG A 219 7.59 5.51 -16.91
N TYR A 220 8.04 4.31 -16.52
CA TYR A 220 7.17 3.31 -15.90
C TYR A 220 6.57 3.84 -14.59
N ALA A 221 7.37 4.46 -13.71
CA ALA A 221 6.87 5.08 -12.49
C ALA A 221 5.83 6.17 -12.77
N HIS A 222 6.06 7.01 -13.78
CA HIS A 222 5.07 7.99 -14.25
C HIS A 222 3.79 7.32 -14.74
N THR A 223 3.87 6.30 -15.58
CA THR A 223 2.72 5.53 -16.07
C THR A 223 1.88 4.96 -14.92
N MET A 224 2.52 4.45 -13.87
CA MET A 224 1.82 3.93 -12.69
C MET A 224 1.10 5.04 -11.90
N ARG A 225 1.69 6.24 -11.79
CA ARG A 225 1.03 7.39 -11.15
C ARG A 225 -0.12 7.96 -12.00
N VAL A 226 0.00 7.95 -13.32
CA VAL A 226 -1.10 8.31 -14.23
C VAL A 226 -2.25 7.33 -14.11
N MET A 227 -1.97 6.03 -14.03
CA MET A 227 -2.97 4.99 -13.77
C MET A 227 -3.71 5.25 -12.45
N MET A 228 -2.97 5.48 -11.36
CA MET A 228 -3.55 5.78 -10.06
C MET A 228 -4.43 7.04 -10.09
N LYS A 229 -3.95 8.12 -10.70
CA LYS A 229 -4.72 9.37 -10.85
C LYS A 229 -5.94 9.19 -11.74
N SER A 230 -5.85 8.36 -12.78
CA SER A 230 -6.97 8.03 -13.67
C SER A 230 -8.08 7.32 -12.90
N ILE A 231 -7.73 6.39 -12.00
CA ILE A 231 -8.69 5.69 -11.13
C ILE A 231 -9.40 6.66 -10.19
N GLU A 232 -8.66 7.56 -9.53
CA GLU A 232 -9.25 8.58 -8.64
C GLU A 232 -10.24 9.50 -9.37
N LEU A 233 -9.87 9.98 -10.55
CA LEU A 233 -10.74 10.84 -11.35
C LEU A 233 -11.96 10.06 -11.86
N ALA A 234 -11.79 8.80 -12.25
CA ALA A 234 -12.90 7.95 -12.68
C ALA A 234 -13.90 7.68 -11.56
N ASP A 235 -13.41 7.41 -10.34
CA ASP A 235 -14.25 7.25 -9.15
C ASP A 235 -15.03 8.54 -8.85
N LYS A 236 -14.39 9.70 -8.95
CA LYS A 236 -15.01 11.01 -8.71
C LYS A 236 -16.07 11.40 -9.75
N TYR A 237 -15.86 11.05 -11.01
CA TYR A 237 -16.70 11.47 -12.13
C TYR A 237 -17.61 10.36 -12.67
N ASP A 238 -17.77 9.26 -11.92
CA ASP A 238 -18.62 8.12 -12.27
C ASP A 238 -18.30 7.53 -13.67
N VAL A 239 -17.01 7.31 -13.92
CA VAL A 239 -16.50 6.65 -15.13
C VAL A 239 -15.98 5.26 -14.74
N ASP A 240 -16.09 4.30 -15.66
CA ASP A 240 -15.59 2.95 -15.46
C ASP A 240 -14.10 2.95 -15.05
N ARG A 241 -13.86 2.56 -13.79
CA ARG A 241 -12.52 2.59 -13.18
C ARG A 241 -11.57 1.58 -13.82
N LYS A 242 -12.06 0.44 -14.30
CA LYS A 242 -11.23 -0.55 -15.01
C LYS A 242 -10.76 0.03 -16.34
N LYS A 243 -11.64 0.68 -17.11
CA LYS A 243 -11.25 1.37 -18.35
C LYS A 243 -10.25 2.50 -18.08
N ALA A 244 -10.46 3.30 -17.04
CA ALA A 244 -9.54 4.37 -16.65
C ALA A 244 -8.17 3.83 -16.22
N ALA A 245 -8.15 2.76 -15.43
CA ALA A 245 -6.95 2.03 -15.03
C ALA A 245 -6.16 1.54 -16.26
N LEU A 246 -6.82 0.84 -17.19
CA LEU A 246 -6.21 0.33 -18.42
C LEU A 246 -5.68 1.44 -19.33
N ALA A 247 -6.47 2.49 -19.54
CA ALA A 247 -6.08 3.61 -20.38
C ALA A 247 -4.90 4.38 -19.77
N GLY A 248 -4.93 4.64 -18.47
CA GLY A 248 -3.83 5.28 -17.74
C GLY A 248 -2.56 4.42 -17.73
N LEU A 249 -2.69 3.10 -17.56
CA LEU A 249 -1.56 2.16 -17.61
C LEU A 249 -0.90 2.09 -19.00
N LEU A 250 -1.66 2.28 -20.07
CA LEU A 250 -1.17 2.13 -21.44
C LEU A 250 -0.95 3.45 -22.19
N HIS A 251 -1.28 4.60 -21.59
CA HIS A 251 -1.24 5.90 -22.28
C HIS A 251 0.13 6.16 -22.93
N ASP A 252 1.20 5.80 -22.24
CA ASP A 252 2.59 6.01 -22.65
C ASP A 252 3.26 4.75 -23.21
N CYS A 253 2.48 3.71 -23.55
CA CYS A 253 3.06 2.45 -24.00
C CYS A 253 3.94 2.62 -25.25
N ALA A 254 3.69 3.61 -26.12
CA ALA A 254 4.55 3.88 -27.28
C ALA A 254 5.64 4.95 -27.03
N LYS A 255 5.93 5.32 -25.79
CA LYS A 255 7.01 6.27 -25.43
C LYS A 255 8.41 5.64 -25.54
N LEU A 256 8.71 5.17 -26.74
CA LEU A 256 9.94 4.49 -27.14
C LEU A 256 10.93 5.49 -27.77
N PRO A 257 12.19 5.10 -28.03
CA PRO A 257 13.09 5.93 -28.82
C PRO A 257 12.47 6.36 -30.17
N PRO A 258 12.71 7.59 -30.66
CA PRO A 258 12.04 8.14 -31.84
C PRO A 258 12.12 7.23 -33.07
N GLU A 259 13.29 6.68 -33.37
CA GLU A 259 13.54 5.76 -34.48
C GLU A 259 12.59 4.55 -34.44
N LYS A 260 12.43 3.95 -33.25
CA LYS A 260 11.54 2.82 -33.02
C LYS A 260 10.07 3.21 -33.17
N GLN A 261 9.70 4.45 -32.82
CA GLN A 261 8.33 4.94 -33.04
C GLN A 261 8.01 5.03 -34.54
N TYR A 262 8.93 5.55 -35.36
CA TYR A 262 8.74 5.63 -36.81
C TYR A 262 8.72 4.25 -37.48
N GLU A 263 9.60 3.33 -37.06
CA GLU A 263 9.60 1.94 -37.51
C GLU A 263 8.25 1.25 -37.24
N LEU A 264 7.77 1.33 -36.00
CA LEU A 264 6.48 0.77 -35.61
C LEU A 264 5.31 1.46 -36.31
N ALA A 265 5.36 2.78 -36.50
CA ALA A 265 4.32 3.50 -37.25
C ALA A 265 4.22 2.98 -38.69
N LYS A 266 5.36 2.77 -39.36
CA LYS A 266 5.42 2.17 -40.70
C LYS A 266 4.92 0.72 -40.71
N GLU A 267 5.39 -0.11 -39.78
CA GLU A 267 4.94 -1.51 -39.63
C GLU A 267 3.42 -1.59 -39.39
N TYR A 268 2.88 -0.63 -38.64
CA TYR A 268 1.47 -0.61 -38.28
C TYR A 268 0.59 0.07 -39.32
N GLY A 269 1.16 0.69 -40.35
CA GLY A 269 0.42 1.43 -41.36
C GLY A 269 -0.18 2.73 -40.81
N LEU A 270 0.43 3.32 -39.79
CA LEU A 270 0.02 4.60 -39.21
C LEU A 270 0.79 5.75 -39.87
N ASP A 271 0.08 6.62 -40.57
CA ASP A 271 0.68 7.83 -41.13
C ASP A 271 0.95 8.87 -40.03
N VAL A 272 2.24 9.14 -39.79
CA VAL A 272 2.73 10.11 -38.81
C VAL A 272 3.50 11.26 -39.46
N SER A 273 3.50 11.35 -40.79
CA SER A 273 4.31 12.30 -41.56
C SER A 273 4.04 13.77 -41.20
N ASN A 274 2.80 14.09 -40.85
CA ASN A 274 2.35 15.44 -40.47
C ASN A 274 2.30 15.65 -38.94
N MET A 275 2.87 14.75 -38.13
CA MET A 275 2.84 14.83 -36.68
C MET A 275 4.19 15.28 -36.12
N ALA A 276 4.17 16.17 -35.13
CA ALA A 276 5.38 16.48 -34.37
C ALA A 276 5.84 15.24 -33.58
N GLN A 277 7.15 14.98 -33.54
CA GLN A 277 7.72 13.81 -32.87
C GLN A 277 7.17 13.57 -31.44
N PRO A 278 7.00 14.61 -30.58
CA PRO A 278 6.51 14.40 -29.22
C PRO A 278 5.10 13.83 -29.11
N ILE A 279 4.23 14.01 -30.12
CA ILE A 279 2.81 13.60 -30.06
C ILE A 279 2.54 12.24 -30.71
N ILE A 280 3.49 11.70 -31.50
CA ILE A 280 3.35 10.42 -32.23
C ILE A 280 2.95 9.26 -31.31
N HIS A 281 3.54 9.19 -30.12
CA HIS A 281 3.28 8.11 -29.17
C HIS A 281 1.81 7.99 -28.71
N GLY A 282 0.99 9.03 -28.82
CA GLY A 282 -0.45 8.92 -28.52
C GLY A 282 -1.15 7.99 -29.51
N PRO A 283 -1.30 8.40 -30.79
CA PRO A 283 -1.91 7.56 -31.82
C PRO A 283 -1.20 6.21 -32.00
N LEU A 284 0.13 6.18 -31.97
CA LEU A 284 0.90 4.94 -32.04
C LEU A 284 0.62 4.04 -30.83
N GLY A 285 0.48 4.63 -29.65
CA GLY A 285 0.14 3.94 -28.41
C GLY A 285 -1.20 3.22 -28.49
N ALA A 286 -2.21 3.82 -29.09
CA ALA A 286 -3.50 3.15 -29.29
C ALA A 286 -3.37 1.94 -30.23
N VAL A 287 -2.64 2.05 -31.33
CA VAL A 287 -2.42 0.91 -32.24
C VAL A 287 -1.62 -0.19 -31.55
N ARG A 288 -0.59 0.19 -30.77
CA ARG A 288 0.22 -0.73 -29.97
C ARG A 288 -0.59 -1.44 -28.88
N ALA A 289 -1.43 -0.71 -28.15
CA ALA A 289 -2.35 -1.23 -27.14
C ALA A 289 -3.24 -2.34 -27.72
N ARG A 290 -3.78 -2.13 -28.92
CA ARG A 290 -4.59 -3.13 -29.63
C ARG A 290 -3.77 -4.36 -30.03
N ARG A 291 -2.62 -4.17 -30.69
CA ARG A 291 -1.83 -5.27 -31.29
C ARG A 291 -1.02 -6.09 -30.29
N VAL A 292 -0.42 -5.42 -29.30
CA VAL A 292 0.55 -6.04 -28.37
C VAL A 292 -0.12 -6.47 -27.07
N PHE A 293 -1.06 -5.66 -26.58
CA PHE A 293 -1.69 -5.86 -25.27
C PHE A 293 -3.13 -6.39 -25.37
N GLY A 294 -3.64 -6.62 -26.59
CA GLY A 294 -4.95 -7.23 -26.82
C GLY A 294 -6.15 -6.34 -26.45
N ILE A 295 -5.95 -5.03 -26.32
CA ILE A 295 -7.04 -4.11 -25.95
C ILE A 295 -8.02 -3.95 -27.11
N THR A 296 -9.30 -4.25 -26.85
CA THR A 296 -10.38 -4.17 -27.85
C THR A 296 -11.35 -3.01 -27.61
N ASP A 297 -11.43 -2.50 -26.38
CA ASP A 297 -12.34 -1.40 -26.01
C ASP A 297 -11.94 -0.08 -26.71
N ASN A 298 -12.86 0.46 -27.52
CA ASN A 298 -12.58 1.65 -28.33
C ASN A 298 -12.51 2.95 -27.52
N GLU A 299 -13.13 3.02 -26.33
CA GLU A 299 -13.00 4.19 -25.45
C GLU A 299 -11.61 4.24 -24.81
N VAL A 300 -11.10 3.08 -24.36
CA VAL A 300 -9.73 2.97 -23.84
C VAL A 300 -8.71 3.36 -24.91
N LEU A 301 -8.85 2.82 -26.12
CA LEU A 301 -7.95 3.13 -27.24
C LEU A 301 -8.06 4.59 -27.68
N SER A 302 -9.26 5.16 -27.65
CA SER A 302 -9.50 6.59 -27.89
C SER A 302 -8.74 7.46 -26.89
N ALA A 303 -8.84 7.14 -25.59
CA ALA A 303 -8.22 7.92 -24.54
C ALA A 303 -6.68 7.87 -24.63
N ILE A 304 -6.11 6.69 -24.92
CA ILE A 304 -4.68 6.53 -25.19
C ILE A 304 -4.26 7.39 -26.41
N SER A 305 -5.04 7.35 -27.48
CA SER A 305 -4.70 8.05 -28.74
C SER A 305 -4.57 9.56 -28.57
N CYS A 306 -5.46 10.18 -27.79
CA CYS A 306 -5.58 11.63 -27.70
C CYS A 306 -5.07 12.26 -26.40
N HIS A 307 -4.42 11.49 -25.50
CA HIS A 307 -3.99 11.98 -24.18
C HIS A 307 -2.97 13.14 -24.23
N THR A 308 -2.32 13.39 -25.37
CA THR A 308 -1.33 14.47 -25.51
C THR A 308 -1.89 15.76 -26.11
N THR A 309 -2.87 15.65 -27.01
CA THR A 309 -3.29 16.74 -27.91
C THR A 309 -4.74 17.16 -27.73
N CYS A 310 -5.52 16.43 -26.92
CA CYS A 310 -6.99 16.53 -26.90
C CYS A 310 -7.61 16.23 -28.29
N LYS A 311 -8.94 16.21 -28.36
CA LYS A 311 -9.68 16.16 -29.64
C LYS A 311 -11.06 16.81 -29.50
N SER A 312 -11.71 17.11 -30.61
CA SER A 312 -13.13 17.49 -30.58
C SER A 312 -13.98 16.36 -30.00
N ARG A 313 -14.96 16.70 -29.16
CA ARG A 313 -15.91 15.73 -28.56
C ARG A 313 -15.23 14.62 -27.74
N MET A 314 -14.26 14.98 -26.90
CA MET A 314 -13.66 14.05 -25.94
C MET A 314 -14.72 13.43 -25.02
N THR A 315 -14.63 12.11 -24.87
CA THR A 315 -15.38 11.36 -23.86
C THR A 315 -14.92 11.75 -22.45
N ALA A 316 -15.67 11.33 -21.42
CA ALA A 316 -15.23 11.51 -20.04
C ALA A 316 -13.89 10.80 -19.78
N LEU A 317 -13.71 9.59 -20.32
CA LEU A 317 -12.47 8.84 -20.21
C LEU A 317 -11.29 9.53 -20.91
N ASP A 318 -11.49 10.08 -22.11
CA ASP A 318 -10.46 10.85 -22.81
C ASP A 318 -9.97 12.02 -21.92
N LYS A 319 -10.91 12.75 -21.29
CA LYS A 319 -10.60 13.88 -20.40
C LYS A 319 -9.86 13.43 -19.15
N ILE A 320 -10.26 12.31 -18.56
CA ILE A 320 -9.62 11.74 -17.37
C ILE A 320 -8.15 11.43 -17.65
N VAL A 321 -7.85 10.70 -18.71
CA VAL A 321 -6.45 10.30 -19.02
C VAL A 321 -5.61 11.50 -19.38
N TYR A 322 -6.15 12.45 -20.17
CA TYR A 322 -5.48 13.71 -20.46
C TYR A 322 -5.13 14.47 -19.18
N LEU A 323 -6.10 14.66 -18.27
CA LEU A 323 -5.88 15.37 -17.01
C LEU A 323 -4.90 14.62 -16.11
N ALA A 324 -5.07 13.30 -15.95
CA ALA A 324 -4.21 12.46 -15.13
C ALA A 324 -2.73 12.56 -15.53
N ASP A 325 -2.43 12.55 -16.82
CA ASP A 325 -1.06 12.76 -17.33
C ASP A 325 -0.45 14.10 -16.87
N LYS A 326 -1.28 15.14 -16.74
CA LYS A 326 -0.83 16.49 -16.32
C LYS A 326 -0.84 16.72 -14.81
N ILE A 327 -1.63 15.98 -14.03
CA ILE A 327 -1.82 16.29 -12.60
C ILE A 327 -1.40 15.16 -11.66
N GLU A 328 -0.82 14.10 -12.19
CA GLU A 328 -0.21 13.05 -11.36
C GLU A 328 0.84 13.65 -10.42
N GLN A 329 0.88 13.16 -9.18
CA GLN A 329 1.59 13.80 -8.06
C GLN A 329 3.12 13.93 -8.21
N GLY A 330 3.74 13.23 -9.16
CA GLY A 330 5.17 13.35 -9.47
C GLY A 330 5.48 14.44 -10.48
N ARG A 331 4.49 15.17 -10.99
CA ARG A 331 4.69 16.34 -11.85
C ARG A 331 5.10 17.55 -11.01
N ILE A 332 6.21 18.18 -11.40
CA ILE A 332 6.70 19.45 -10.87
C ILE A 332 6.72 20.39 -12.07
N TYR A 333 5.76 21.31 -12.16
CA TYR A 333 5.67 22.30 -13.23
C TYR A 333 6.27 23.64 -12.80
#